data_AF-A0A843AXX2-F1
#
_entry.id   AF-A0A843AXX2-F1
#
_cell.length_a   1.000
_cell.length_b   1.000
_cell.length_c   1.000
_cell.angle_alpha   90.00
_cell.angle_beta   90.00
_cell.angle_gamma   90.00
#
_symmetry.space_group_name_H-M   'P 1'
#
loop_
_entity.id
_entity.type
_entity.pdbx_description
1 polymer ?
#
loop_
_entity_poly.entity_id
_entity_poly.type
_entity_poly.pdbx_seq_one_letter_code
_entity_poly.pdbx_strand_id
1 'polypeptide(L)'
;MAIPESIRKEHAHLHEVLDKATKEKGGVGEAARAVREVLHPHFLREEEFALPPLGMLSLSGSGPVGDVDGIIAMTERLGQEMPRMLEEHAQIVRSLEVLAARAKEAGKSEYVDFAHDLIHHAKMEEEVMYPTSLLIGAYLRMWKAQKKP
;
A
#
# COMPACT_ATOMS: atom_id res chain seq x y z
N MET A 1 8.11 11.29 10.18
CA MET A 1 6.64 11.47 10.12
C MET A 1 6.00 10.16 9.75
N ALA A 2 4.79 9.92 10.23
CA ALA A 2 4.20 8.59 10.20
C ALA A 2 3.10 8.49 9.14
N ILE A 3 2.99 7.30 8.54
CA ILE A 3 1.84 6.85 7.75
C ILE A 3 0.55 7.14 8.55
N PRO A 4 -0.51 7.68 7.92
CA PRO A 4 -1.80 7.89 8.57
C PRO A 4 -2.30 6.65 9.33
N GLU A 5 -2.84 6.84 10.54
CA GLU A 5 -3.23 5.75 11.43
C GLU A 5 -4.25 4.79 10.80
N SER A 6 -5.18 5.31 10.01
CA SER A 6 -6.19 4.53 9.32
C SER A 6 -5.55 3.51 8.36
N ILE A 7 -4.58 3.97 7.57
CA ILE A 7 -3.87 3.14 6.59
C ILE A 7 -3.01 2.10 7.30
N ARG A 8 -2.30 2.50 8.37
CA ARG A 8 -1.47 1.56 9.13
C ARG A 8 -2.29 0.42 9.76
N LYS A 9 -3.49 0.73 10.26
CA LYS A 9 -4.41 -0.27 10.81
C LYS A 9 -4.95 -1.20 9.73
N GLU A 10 -5.23 -0.68 8.55
CA GLU A 10 -5.64 -1.48 7.39
C GLU A 10 -4.54 -2.48 7.00
N HIS A 11 -3.29 -2.03 6.82
CA HIS A 11 -2.15 -2.92 6.49
C HIS A 11 -1.94 -4.00 7.56
N ALA A 12 -1.99 -3.62 8.84
CA ALA A 12 -1.87 -4.57 9.94
C ALA A 12 -2.99 -5.63 9.91
N HIS A 13 -4.23 -5.22 9.59
CA HIS A 13 -5.36 -6.14 9.45
C HIS A 13 -5.18 -7.09 8.26
N LEU A 14 -4.78 -6.57 7.09
CA LEU A 14 -4.53 -7.37 5.89
C LEU A 14 -3.43 -8.42 6.15
N HIS A 15 -2.36 -8.05 6.84
CA HIS A 15 -1.33 -8.99 7.28
C HIS A 15 -1.87 -10.05 8.25
N GLU A 16 -2.68 -9.68 9.24
CA GLU A 16 -3.24 -10.63 10.19
C GLU A 16 -4.13 -11.68 9.51
N VAL A 17 -4.97 -11.26 8.55
CA VAL A 17 -5.84 -12.18 7.81
C VAL A 17 -5.02 -13.10 6.91
N LEU A 18 -4.04 -12.56 6.18
CA LEU A 18 -3.13 -13.36 5.37
C LEU A 18 -2.37 -14.37 6.23
N ASP A 19 -1.95 -13.98 7.43
CA ASP A 19 -1.26 -14.84 8.37
C ASP A 19 -2.09 -16.05 8.80
N LYS A 20 -3.39 -15.86 9.00
CA LYS A 20 -4.33 -16.97 9.25
C LYS A 20 -4.46 -17.85 8.02
N ALA A 21 -4.64 -17.27 6.84
CA ALA A 21 -4.77 -18.00 5.57
C ALA A 21 -3.54 -18.89 5.29
N THR A 22 -2.32 -18.41 5.56
CA THR A 22 -1.09 -19.22 5.36
C THR A 22 -0.97 -20.44 6.27
N LYS A 23 -1.73 -20.49 7.37
CA LYS A 23 -1.76 -21.62 8.31
C LYS A 23 -2.75 -22.69 7.90
N GLU A 24 -3.57 -22.42 6.88
CA GLU A 24 -4.48 -23.40 6.32
C GLU A 24 -3.74 -24.58 5.69
N LYS A 25 -4.44 -25.72 5.66
CA LYS A 25 -3.96 -26.92 4.97
C LYS A 25 -4.43 -26.94 3.52
N GLY A 26 -3.69 -27.65 2.67
CA GLY A 26 -4.02 -27.83 1.26
C GLY A 26 -3.90 -26.55 0.42
N GLY A 27 -4.64 -26.49 -0.69
CA GLY A 27 -4.49 -25.47 -1.71
C GLY A 27 -4.73 -24.03 -1.24
N VAL A 28 -5.56 -23.81 -0.22
CA VAL A 28 -5.77 -22.47 0.36
C VAL A 28 -4.50 -21.96 1.03
N GLY A 29 -3.86 -22.78 1.86
CA GLY A 29 -2.63 -22.40 2.55
C GLY A 29 -1.45 -22.23 1.61
N GLU A 30 -1.36 -23.07 0.57
CA GLU A 30 -0.35 -22.94 -0.49
C GLU A 30 -0.52 -21.63 -1.27
N ALA A 31 -1.74 -21.31 -1.71
CA ALA A 31 -2.03 -20.06 -2.42
C ALA A 31 -1.78 -18.83 -1.54
N ALA A 32 -2.17 -18.88 -0.26
CA ALA A 32 -1.93 -17.77 0.68
C ALA A 32 -0.44 -17.52 0.92
N ARG A 33 0.40 -18.57 0.98
CA ARG A 33 1.85 -18.39 1.08
C ARG A 33 2.41 -17.74 -0.19
N ALA A 34 1.94 -18.14 -1.38
CA ALA A 34 2.33 -17.49 -2.63
C ALA A 34 1.97 -16.00 -2.66
N VAL A 35 0.78 -15.63 -2.16
CA VAL A 35 0.41 -14.22 -1.97
C VAL A 35 1.38 -13.51 -1.02
N ARG A 36 1.74 -14.12 0.13
CA ARG A 36 2.66 -13.49 1.09
C ARG A 36 4.05 -13.21 0.48
N GLU A 37 4.59 -14.13 -0.31
CA GLU A 37 5.92 -13.98 -0.91
C GLU A 37 6.02 -12.74 -1.80
N VAL A 38 4.94 -12.35 -2.48
CA VAL A 38 4.91 -11.14 -3.31
C VAL A 38 4.43 -9.90 -2.54
N LEU A 39 3.48 -10.06 -1.62
CA LEU A 39 2.85 -8.93 -0.90
C LEU A 39 3.77 -8.32 0.16
N HIS A 40 4.48 -9.14 0.94
CA HIS A 40 5.30 -8.64 2.04
C HIS A 40 6.41 -7.66 1.58
N PRO A 41 7.25 -7.98 0.57
CA PRO A 41 8.25 -7.05 0.09
C PRO A 41 7.66 -5.83 -0.63
N HIS A 42 6.40 -5.91 -1.07
CA HIS A 42 5.67 -4.77 -1.61
C HIS A 42 5.28 -3.78 -0.50
N PHE A 43 4.59 -4.25 0.55
CA PHE A 43 4.20 -3.44 1.71
C PHE A 43 5.39 -2.72 2.36
N LEU A 44 6.54 -3.39 2.48
CA LEU A 44 7.76 -2.76 3.01
C LEU A 44 8.16 -1.50 2.23
N ARG A 45 7.98 -1.50 0.91
CA ARG A 45 8.30 -0.34 0.06
C ARG A 45 7.26 0.75 0.15
N GLU A 46 5.99 0.37 0.25
CA GLU A 46 4.92 1.32 0.50
C GLU A 46 5.13 2.07 1.81
N GLU A 47 5.45 1.34 2.87
CA GLU A 47 5.75 1.90 4.18
C GLU A 47 7.05 2.72 4.18
N GLU A 48 8.02 2.37 3.34
CA GLU A 48 9.30 3.08 3.24
C GLU A 48 9.16 4.44 2.54
N PHE A 49 8.38 4.54 1.45
CA PHE A 49 8.34 5.76 0.65
C PHE A 49 7.00 6.14 0.02
N ALA A 50 6.05 5.21 -0.17
CA ALA A 50 4.81 5.53 -0.88
C ALA A 50 3.74 6.17 0.01
N LEU A 51 3.56 5.65 1.23
CA LEU A 51 2.52 6.04 2.18
C LEU A 51 2.91 7.13 3.18
N PRO A 52 4.18 7.24 3.66
CA PRO A 52 4.57 8.30 4.57
C PRO A 52 4.22 9.73 4.11
N PRO A 53 4.31 10.10 2.82
CA PRO A 53 3.94 11.43 2.35
C PRO A 53 2.50 11.84 2.71
N LEU A 54 1.56 10.90 2.80
CA LEU A 54 0.16 11.16 3.14
C LEU A 54 -0.01 11.77 4.54
N GLY A 55 0.96 11.56 5.44
CA GLY A 55 0.97 12.13 6.79
C GLY A 55 1.40 13.60 6.85
N MET A 56 1.78 14.23 5.73
CA MET A 56 2.30 15.61 5.72
C MET A 56 1.25 16.69 5.90
N LEU A 57 0.01 16.43 5.48
CA LEU A 57 -1.01 17.46 5.43
C LEU A 57 -1.83 17.46 6.71
N SER A 58 -1.94 18.62 7.35
CA SER A 58 -2.86 18.86 8.45
C SER A 58 -4.15 19.49 7.95
N LEU A 59 -5.28 19.06 8.51
CA LEU A 59 -6.59 19.69 8.28
C LEU A 59 -6.66 21.15 8.77
N SER A 60 -5.72 21.58 9.61
CA SER A 60 -5.67 22.95 10.15
C SER A 60 -5.19 24.00 9.15
N GLY A 61 -4.65 23.61 7.99
CA GLY A 61 -4.11 24.55 6.99
C GLY A 61 -2.83 25.29 7.42
N SER A 62 -2.35 25.08 8.65
CA SER A 62 -0.96 25.35 9.00
C SER A 62 -0.11 24.45 8.11
N GLY A 63 0.74 25.05 7.28
CA GLY A 63 1.48 24.37 6.21
C GLY A 63 2.32 23.15 6.66
N PRO A 64 3.17 22.62 5.77
CA PRO A 64 3.89 21.38 6.01
C PRO A 64 4.60 21.35 7.37
N VAL A 65 4.39 20.28 8.15
CA VAL A 65 5.06 20.05 9.42
C VAL A 65 6.16 19.01 9.21
N GLY A 66 7.29 19.09 9.93
CA GLY A 66 8.35 18.08 9.93
C GLY A 66 9.37 18.18 8.79
N ASP A 67 10.04 17.07 8.49
CA ASP A 67 11.07 16.93 7.45
C ASP A 67 10.48 17.01 6.02
N VAL A 68 10.41 18.22 5.49
CA VAL A 68 9.93 18.50 4.13
C VAL A 68 10.84 17.89 3.07
N ASP A 69 12.16 17.97 3.25
CA ASP A 69 13.12 17.52 2.24
C ASP A 69 13.16 15.99 2.13
N GLY A 70 13.07 15.28 3.26
CA GLY A 70 12.92 13.83 3.28
C GLY A 70 11.67 13.35 2.55
N ILE A 71 10.53 14.02 2.72
CA ILE A 71 9.30 13.65 2.00
C ILE A 71 9.40 13.94 0.50
N ILE A 72 10.00 15.07 0.10
CA ILE A 72 10.24 15.34 -1.32
C ILE A 72 11.06 14.18 -1.93
N ALA A 73 12.13 13.76 -1.28
CA ALA A 73 12.95 12.63 -1.75
C ALA A 73 12.16 11.32 -1.83
N MET A 74 11.30 11.02 -0.86
CA MET A 74 10.41 9.84 -0.90
C MET A 74 9.47 9.88 -2.11
N THR A 75 8.85 11.04 -2.39
CA THR A 75 7.94 11.17 -3.53
C THR A 75 8.65 11.10 -4.89
N GLU A 76 9.91 11.54 -4.97
CA GLU A 76 10.75 11.37 -6.16
C GLU A 76 11.07 9.90 -6.39
N ARG A 77 11.43 9.17 -5.33
CA ARG A 77 11.62 7.72 -5.38
C ARG A 77 10.34 6.99 -5.77
N LEU A 78 9.18 7.38 -5.22
CA LEU A 78 7.88 6.83 -5.62
C LEU A 78 7.64 6.98 -7.13
N GLY A 79 7.91 8.17 -7.69
CA GLY A 79 7.78 8.40 -9.12
C GLY A 79 8.72 7.52 -9.97
N GLN A 80 9.94 7.27 -9.50
CA GLN A 80 10.92 6.41 -10.19
C GLN A 80 10.58 4.92 -10.10
N GLU A 81 10.11 4.46 -8.94
CA GLU A 81 9.75 3.06 -8.70
C GLU A 81 8.33 2.72 -9.18
N MET A 82 7.53 3.70 -9.61
CA MET A 82 6.12 3.50 -10.00
C MET A 82 5.90 2.34 -10.98
N PRO A 83 6.68 2.18 -12.07
CA PRO A 83 6.47 1.04 -12.98
C PRO A 83 6.63 -0.31 -12.29
N ARG A 84 7.54 -0.40 -11.32
CA ARG A 84 7.76 -1.62 -10.53
C ARG A 84 6.63 -1.84 -9.52
N MET A 85 6.18 -0.80 -8.83
CA MET A 85 5.05 -0.88 -7.89
C MET A 85 3.79 -1.42 -8.59
N LEU A 86 3.49 -0.92 -9.79
CA LEU A 86 2.34 -1.38 -10.59
C LEU A 86 2.48 -2.82 -11.11
N GLU A 87 3.70 -3.22 -11.52
CA GLU A 87 3.94 -4.63 -11.90
C GLU A 87 3.76 -5.57 -10.69
N GLU A 88 4.14 -5.14 -9.50
CA GLU A 88 3.94 -5.91 -8.27
C GLU A 88 2.47 -6.02 -7.89
N HIS A 89 1.69 -4.94 -7.99
CA HIS A 89 0.23 -5.02 -7.88
C HIS A 89 -0.35 -6.04 -8.85
N ALA A 90 0.08 -6.03 -10.12
CA ALA A 90 -0.40 -7.00 -11.09
C ALA A 90 -0.05 -8.45 -10.68
N GLN A 91 1.12 -8.69 -10.08
CA GLN A 91 1.53 -10.01 -9.56
C GLN A 91 0.73 -10.42 -8.32
N ILE A 92 0.48 -9.48 -7.40
CA ILE A 92 -0.32 -9.67 -6.20
C ILE A 92 -1.75 -10.03 -6.59
N VAL A 93 -2.39 -9.26 -7.49
CA VAL A 93 -3.75 -9.52 -7.97
C VAL A 93 -3.87 -10.92 -8.57
N ARG A 94 -2.94 -11.33 -9.45
CA ARG A 94 -2.93 -12.70 -10.01
C ARG A 94 -2.85 -13.77 -8.91
N SER A 95 -2.05 -13.53 -7.87
CA SER A 95 -1.91 -14.47 -6.76
C SER A 95 -3.19 -14.52 -5.89
N LEU A 96 -3.86 -13.38 -5.71
CA LEU A 96 -5.11 -13.28 -4.98
C LEU A 96 -6.28 -13.94 -5.70
N GLU A 97 -6.34 -13.85 -7.04
CA GLU A 97 -7.32 -14.58 -7.85
C GLU A 97 -7.21 -16.10 -7.66
N VAL A 98 -5.98 -16.61 -7.58
CA VAL A 98 -5.73 -18.03 -7.28
C VAL A 98 -6.17 -18.37 -5.84
N LEU A 99 -5.85 -17.53 -4.86
CA LEU A 99 -6.30 -17.72 -3.48
C LEU A 99 -7.83 -17.76 -3.39
N ALA A 100 -8.52 -16.80 -4.03
CA ALA A 100 -9.98 -16.73 -4.07
C ALA A 100 -10.59 -17.99 -4.69
N ALA A 101 -10.03 -18.49 -5.80
CA ALA A 101 -10.49 -19.72 -6.42
C ALA A 101 -10.35 -20.93 -5.49
N ARG A 102 -9.19 -21.10 -4.83
CA ARG A 102 -8.97 -22.20 -3.88
C ARG A 102 -9.83 -22.10 -2.63
N ALA A 103 -10.01 -20.89 -2.11
CA ALA A 103 -10.89 -20.62 -0.99
C ALA A 103 -12.35 -20.97 -1.32
N LYS A 104 -12.81 -20.61 -2.52
CA LYS A 104 -14.14 -20.95 -3.02
C LYS A 104 -14.35 -22.45 -3.16
N GLU A 105 -13.39 -23.17 -3.74
CA GLU A 105 -13.41 -24.65 -3.83
C GLU A 105 -13.48 -25.32 -2.45
N ALA A 106 -12.80 -24.73 -1.46
CA ALA A 106 -12.77 -25.22 -0.09
C ALA A 106 -13.95 -24.74 0.79
N GLY A 107 -14.88 -23.95 0.24
CA GLY A 107 -16.03 -23.40 0.98
C GLY A 107 -15.67 -22.37 2.05
N LYS A 108 -14.53 -21.68 1.91
CA LYS A 108 -14.02 -20.67 2.87
C LYS A 108 -14.26 -19.26 2.36
N SER A 109 -15.48 -18.77 2.52
CA SER A 109 -15.89 -17.46 2.02
C SER A 109 -15.03 -16.32 2.59
N GLU A 110 -14.56 -16.45 3.83
CA GLU A 110 -13.72 -15.44 4.49
C GLU A 110 -12.43 -15.12 3.73
N TYR A 111 -11.83 -16.11 3.05
CA TYR A 111 -10.62 -15.89 2.25
C TYR A 111 -10.92 -15.47 0.81
N VAL A 112 -12.16 -15.68 0.34
CA VAL A 112 -12.64 -15.09 -0.92
C VAL A 112 -12.84 -13.59 -0.72
N ASP A 113 -13.52 -13.20 0.36
CA ASP A 113 -13.79 -11.80 0.69
C ASP A 113 -12.47 -11.04 0.93
N PHE A 114 -11.55 -11.62 1.72
CA PHE A 114 -10.21 -11.06 1.91
C PHE A 114 -9.46 -10.82 0.60
N ALA A 115 -9.52 -11.76 -0.35
CA ALA A 115 -8.83 -11.60 -1.62
C ALA A 115 -9.41 -10.44 -2.43
N HIS A 116 -10.73 -10.28 -2.45
CA HIS A 116 -11.38 -9.15 -3.12
C HIS A 116 -11.09 -7.82 -2.43
N ASP A 117 -11.11 -7.78 -1.10
CA ASP A 117 -10.79 -6.57 -0.32
C ASP A 117 -9.36 -6.11 -0.58
N LEU A 118 -8.39 -7.04 -0.64
CA LEU A 118 -7.00 -6.71 -0.91
C LEU A 118 -6.77 -6.27 -2.38
N ILE A 119 -7.53 -6.82 -3.34
CA ILE A 119 -7.54 -6.30 -4.73
C ILE A 119 -8.10 -4.87 -4.77
N HIS A 120 -9.16 -4.59 -4.00
CA HIS A 120 -9.73 -3.26 -3.91
C HIS A 120 -8.76 -2.27 -3.25
N HIS A 121 -8.03 -2.68 -2.22
CA HIS A 121 -6.98 -1.90 -1.58
C HIS A 121 -5.91 -1.46 -2.58
N ALA A 122 -5.36 -2.38 -3.38
CA ALA A 122 -4.37 -2.03 -4.42
C ALA A 122 -4.90 -0.98 -5.42
N LYS A 123 -6.20 -1.04 -5.77
CA LYS A 123 -6.83 0.00 -6.62
C LYS A 123 -6.94 1.34 -5.92
N MET A 124 -7.30 1.36 -4.65
CA MET A 124 -7.34 2.61 -3.86
C MET A 124 -5.95 3.26 -3.82
N GLU A 125 -4.90 2.46 -3.76
CA GLU A 125 -3.53 2.97 -3.81
C GLU A 125 -3.19 3.59 -5.16
N GLU A 126 -3.47 2.88 -6.26
CA GLU A 126 -3.22 3.38 -7.62
C GLU A 126 -4.06 4.62 -7.97
N GLU A 127 -5.33 4.63 -7.59
CA GLU A 127 -6.29 5.67 -7.99
C GLU A 127 -6.26 6.89 -7.06
N VAL A 128 -5.90 6.71 -5.80
CA VAL A 128 -6.01 7.76 -4.77
C VAL A 128 -4.71 7.96 -4.02
N MET A 129 -4.15 6.94 -3.37
CA MET A 129 -3.07 7.15 -2.41
C MET A 129 -1.75 7.56 -3.08
N TYR A 130 -1.27 6.83 -4.08
CA TYR A 130 -0.03 7.16 -4.76
C TYR A 130 -0.11 8.50 -5.53
N PRO A 131 -1.19 8.80 -6.29
CA PRO A 131 -1.35 10.12 -6.89
C PRO A 131 -1.33 11.25 -5.84
N THR A 132 -1.95 11.02 -4.68
CA THR A 132 -1.96 12.00 -3.59
C THR A 132 -0.56 12.20 -2.99
N SER A 133 0.20 11.12 -2.77
CA SER A 133 1.60 11.22 -2.32
C SER A 133 2.46 12.03 -3.29
N LEU A 134 2.33 11.81 -4.60
CA LEU A 134 3.02 12.59 -5.62
C LEU A 134 2.59 14.07 -5.62
N LEU A 135 1.29 14.33 -5.48
CA LEU A 135 0.74 15.69 -5.38
C LEU A 135 1.30 16.43 -4.16
N ILE A 136 1.41 15.75 -3.02
CA ILE A 136 2.04 16.31 -1.80
C ILE A 136 3.48 16.70 -2.10
N GLY A 137 4.27 15.83 -2.72
CA GLY A 137 5.65 16.16 -3.12
C GLY A 137 5.75 17.41 -4.02
N ALA A 138 4.85 17.53 -5.00
CA ALA A 138 4.76 18.72 -5.85
C ALA A 138 4.41 19.99 -5.05
N TYR A 139 3.42 19.89 -4.16
CA TYR A 139 3.03 20.99 -3.27
C TYR A 139 4.19 21.44 -2.37
N LEU A 140 4.92 20.51 -1.77
CA LEU A 140 6.06 20.81 -0.90
C LEU A 140 7.18 21.55 -1.63
N ARG A 141 7.48 21.17 -2.89
CA ARG A 141 8.45 21.89 -3.74
C ARG A 141 8.01 23.32 -4.01
N MET A 142 6.74 23.53 -4.33
CA MET A 142 6.17 24.87 -4.54
C MET A 142 6.22 25.70 -3.26
N TRP A 143 5.83 25.13 -2.13
CA TRP A 143 5.89 25.77 -0.82
C TRP A 143 7.32 26.20 -0.47
N LYS A 144 8.31 25.32 -0.67
CA LYS A 144 9.73 25.62 -0.41
C LYS A 144 10.25 26.74 -1.33
N ALA A 145 9.84 26.76 -2.59
CA ALA A 145 10.23 27.82 -3.54
C ALA A 145 9.70 29.20 -3.12
N GLN A 146 8.46 29.27 -2.61
CA GLN A 146 7.86 30.52 -2.12
C GLN A 146 8.46 31.04 -0.80
N LYS A 147 9.16 30.18 -0.05
CA LYS A 147 9.82 30.52 1.22
C LYS A 147 11.27 30.96 1.05
N LYS A 148 11.88 30.82 -0.13
CA LYS A 148 13.23 31.34 -0.40
C LYS A 148 13.15 32.88 -0.51
N PRO A 149 14.02 33.64 0.19
CA PRO A 149 14.03 35.10 0.13
C PRO A 149 14.42 35.63 -1.24
#